data_AF-A0A6G0SVM7-F1
#
_entry.id   AF-A0A6G0SVM7-F1
#
_cell.length_a   1.000
_cell.length_b   1.000
_cell.length_c   1.000
_cell.angle_alpha   90.00
_cell.angle_beta   90.00
_cell.angle_gamma   90.00
#
_symmetry.space_group_name_H-M   'P 1'
#
loop_
_entity.id
_entity.type
_entity.pdbx_description
1 polymer ?
#
loop_
_entity_poly.entity_id
_entity_poly.type
_entity_poly.pdbx_seq_one_letter_code
_entity_poly.pdbx_strand_id
1 'polypeptide(L)'
;MHLTCLGIMRKLIHLWIDKGTLNVRLPSLTTTKLSSSLMSLKFFIPCEFSRKPRGLCDLNRYKATEFRQILIYTGPIVFKNILNNDCYKHFMALNIAMTILLSNNMDNYLEYAQNLLNYFIQNFEPLYVRHLMSFNVHGLSHITNDYKKFGPLDNIAAFPFENYLKQLKNMVRKHDKPQIIKRLNEKNSIGVKKPNNLIKYEELKHKHTNGPLLENISRTQYKKLYLKNLKIKVGSKTDSYILNKSNEIIKVENIVNLHETNNIKQLLLEKILKLKKICK
;
A
#
# COMPACT_ATOMS: atom_id res chain seq x y z
N MET A 1 -8.49 5.04 -6.54
CA MET A 1 -7.26 5.33 -7.33
C MET A 1 -7.27 6.75 -7.90
N HIS A 2 -8.20 7.07 -8.82
CA HIS A 2 -8.26 8.38 -9.46
C HIS A 2 -8.68 9.51 -8.51
N LEU A 3 -9.76 9.31 -7.76
CA LEU A 3 -10.26 10.31 -6.81
C LEU A 3 -9.22 10.64 -5.73
N THR A 4 -8.77 9.63 -4.99
CA THR A 4 -7.95 9.82 -3.78
C THR A 4 -6.45 9.92 -4.07
N CYS A 5 -5.87 8.94 -4.76
CA CYS A 5 -4.42 8.88 -4.97
C CYS A 5 -3.93 9.90 -6.01
N LEU A 6 -4.43 9.81 -7.25
CA LEU A 6 -4.03 10.71 -8.34
C LEU A 6 -4.76 12.06 -8.30
N GLY A 7 -5.90 12.13 -7.62
CA GLY A 7 -6.69 13.34 -7.48
C GLY A 7 -6.23 14.15 -6.28
N ILE A 8 -6.48 13.66 -5.07
CA ILE A 8 -6.23 14.41 -3.83
C ILE A 8 -4.78 14.34 -3.38
N MET A 9 -4.21 13.16 -3.16
CA MET A 9 -2.86 13.04 -2.60
C MET A 9 -1.82 13.69 -3.52
N ARG A 10 -1.90 13.45 -4.83
CA ARG A 10 -1.04 14.14 -5.81
C ARG A 10 -1.21 15.65 -5.76
N LYS A 11 -2.45 16.15 -5.65
CA LYS A 11 -2.72 17.58 -5.54
C LYS A 11 -2.08 18.17 -4.29
N LEU A 12 -2.30 17.57 -3.13
CA LEU A 12 -1.75 18.06 -1.86
C LEU A 12 -0.22 18.18 -1.91
N ILE A 13 0.47 17.17 -2.44
CA ILE A 13 1.94 17.24 -2.58
C ILE A 13 2.34 18.40 -3.49
N HIS A 14 1.70 18.56 -4.65
CA HIS A 14 1.99 19.71 -5.52
C HIS A 14 1.69 21.05 -4.86
N LEU A 15 0.64 21.16 -4.04
CA LEU A 15 0.36 22.38 -3.30
C LEU A 15 1.49 22.71 -2.32
N TRP A 16 2.02 21.70 -1.62
CA TRP A 16 3.12 21.91 -0.68
C TRP A 16 4.47 22.12 -1.36
N ILE A 17 4.69 21.63 -2.58
CA ILE A 17 5.99 21.72 -3.27
C ILE A 17 6.10 22.92 -4.21
N ASP A 18 5.19 23.05 -5.19
CA ASP A 18 5.38 23.97 -6.31
C ASP A 18 4.17 24.87 -6.63
N LYS A 19 2.94 24.42 -6.35
CA LYS A 19 1.70 25.06 -6.85
C LYS A 19 0.84 25.78 -5.81
N GLY A 20 1.13 25.61 -4.52
CA GLY A 20 0.37 26.27 -3.46
C GLY A 20 0.80 27.71 -3.23
N THR A 21 -0.01 28.40 -2.43
CA THR A 21 0.28 29.73 -1.90
C THR A 21 1.48 29.69 -0.94
N LEU A 22 2.14 30.84 -0.74
CA LEU A 22 3.39 30.92 0.04
C LEU A 22 3.25 30.45 1.50
N ASN A 23 2.06 30.61 2.09
CA ASN A 23 1.75 30.17 3.46
C ASN A 23 1.73 28.63 3.63
N VAL A 24 1.47 27.88 2.55
CA VAL A 24 1.43 26.40 2.58
C VAL A 24 2.64 25.77 1.89
N ARG A 25 3.30 26.50 0.99
CA ARG A 25 4.42 26.00 0.20
C ARG A 25 5.68 25.85 1.06
N LEU A 26 6.32 24.70 0.96
CA LEU A 26 7.53 24.38 1.69
C LEU A 26 8.74 25.09 1.07
N PRO A 27 9.62 25.66 1.91
CA PRO A 27 10.92 26.14 1.44
C PRO A 27 11.73 25.01 0.80
N SER A 28 12.64 25.36 -0.12
CA SER A 28 13.49 24.40 -0.84
C SER A 28 14.25 23.45 0.09
N LEU A 29 14.85 23.98 1.17
CA LEU A 29 15.56 23.16 2.17
C LEU A 29 14.64 22.12 2.84
N THR A 30 13.40 22.51 3.17
CA THR A 30 12.40 21.63 3.77
C THR A 30 11.91 20.57 2.78
N THR A 31 11.77 20.93 1.50
CA THR A 31 11.48 20.00 0.41
C THR A 31 12.58 18.96 0.24
N THR A 32 13.85 19.36 0.30
CA THR A 32 14.99 18.44 0.27
C THR A 32 14.98 17.50 1.48
N LYS A 33 14.72 18.01 2.68
CA LYS A 33 14.55 17.18 3.89
C LYS A 33 13.43 16.15 3.72
N LEU A 34 12.27 16.57 3.21
CA LEU A 34 11.14 15.67 2.94
C LEU A 34 11.50 14.58 1.93
N SER A 35 12.20 14.95 0.85
CA SER A 35 12.68 13.99 -0.16
C SER A 35 13.65 12.97 0.43
N SER A 36 14.59 13.42 1.26
CA SER A 36 15.53 12.54 1.97
C SER A 36 14.83 11.61 2.96
N SER A 37 13.82 12.12 3.69
CA SER A 37 12.99 11.31 4.60
C SER A 37 12.17 10.25 3.86
N LEU A 38 11.62 10.56 2.69
CA LEU A 38 10.95 9.56 1.85
C LEU A 38 11.94 8.48 1.40
N MET A 39 13.15 8.87 0.96
CA MET A 39 14.17 7.93 0.51
C MET A 39 14.69 7.04 1.64
N SER A 40 14.86 7.54 2.86
CA SER A 40 15.32 6.74 4.00
C SER A 40 14.31 5.64 4.35
N LEU A 41 13.02 5.86 4.10
CA LEU A 41 11.98 4.85 4.31
C LEU A 41 12.08 3.64 3.37
N LYS A 42 12.80 3.74 2.25
CA LYS A 42 12.98 2.64 1.28
C LYS A 42 13.44 1.34 1.93
N PHE A 43 14.25 1.42 2.98
CA PHE A 43 14.81 0.28 3.71
C PHE A 43 13.85 -0.36 4.72
N PHE A 44 12.64 0.16 4.86
CA PHE A 44 11.60 -0.38 5.76
C PHE A 44 10.33 -0.80 5.02
N ILE A 45 10.30 -0.63 3.69
CA ILE A 45 9.14 -1.03 2.88
C ILE A 45 9.29 -2.49 2.47
N PRO A 46 8.33 -3.38 2.75
CA PRO A 46 8.35 -4.78 2.32
C PRO A 46 8.21 -4.96 0.81
N CYS A 47 8.40 -6.19 0.32
CA CYS A 47 8.33 -6.51 -1.10
C CYS A 47 6.91 -6.60 -1.68
N GLU A 48 5.89 -6.62 -0.83
CA GLU A 48 4.47 -6.58 -1.18
C GLU A 48 4.06 -5.25 -1.82
N PHE A 49 4.78 -4.18 -1.48
CA PHE A 49 4.60 -2.89 -2.13
C PHE A 49 5.21 -2.92 -3.53
N SER A 50 4.36 -2.67 -4.55
CA SER A 50 4.76 -2.66 -5.97
C SER A 50 5.93 -1.72 -6.31
N ARG A 51 6.12 -0.66 -5.51
CA ARG A 51 7.18 0.34 -5.68
C ARG A 51 7.73 0.72 -4.32
N LYS A 52 9.01 1.11 -4.30
CA LYS A 52 9.63 1.72 -3.13
C LYS A 52 9.48 3.24 -3.20
N PRO A 53 9.49 3.94 -2.05
CA PRO A 53 9.54 5.40 -2.01
C PRO A 53 10.70 5.94 -2.86
N ARG A 54 10.43 7.04 -3.57
CA ARG A 54 11.39 7.79 -4.36
C ARG A 54 11.50 9.22 -3.82
N GLY A 55 12.48 9.96 -4.33
CA GLY A 55 12.63 11.37 -4.05
C GLY A 55 11.67 12.24 -4.86
N LEU A 56 11.42 13.46 -4.39
CA LEU A 56 10.44 14.37 -4.96
C LEU A 56 10.80 14.91 -6.34
N CYS A 57 12.06 14.78 -6.79
CA CYS A 57 12.45 15.11 -8.17
C CYS A 57 11.67 14.30 -9.22
N ASP A 58 11.22 13.10 -8.84
CA ASP A 58 10.44 12.21 -9.69
C ASP A 58 8.92 12.40 -9.57
N LEU A 59 8.44 13.40 -8.81
CA LEU A 59 7.03 13.55 -8.44
C LEU A 59 6.07 13.50 -9.63
N ASN A 60 6.44 14.13 -10.75
CA ASN A 60 5.65 14.12 -12.00
C ASN A 60 5.47 12.71 -12.60
N ARG A 61 6.37 11.77 -12.25
CA ARG A 61 6.39 10.37 -12.71
C ARG A 61 5.85 9.41 -11.65
N TYR A 62 5.35 9.89 -10.52
CA TYR A 62 4.77 9.03 -9.49
C TYR A 62 3.52 8.33 -9.99
N LYS A 63 3.39 7.05 -9.64
CA LYS A 63 2.21 6.25 -9.94
C LYS A 63 1.22 6.31 -8.78
N ALA A 64 -0.03 5.98 -9.06
CA ALA A 64 -1.09 5.95 -8.05
C ALA A 64 -0.75 5.07 -6.84
N THR A 65 0.00 3.98 -7.03
CA THR A 65 0.46 3.11 -5.94
C THR A 65 1.43 3.80 -4.98
N GLU A 66 2.26 4.72 -5.48
CA GLU A 66 3.20 5.48 -4.65
C GLU A 66 2.45 6.57 -3.86
N PHE A 67 1.49 7.24 -4.49
CA PHE A 67 0.59 8.16 -3.78
C PHE A 67 -0.25 7.43 -2.73
N ARG A 68 -0.75 6.22 -3.01
CA ARG A 68 -1.44 5.39 -1.99
C ARG A 68 -0.51 5.06 -0.83
N GLN A 69 0.74 4.68 -1.12
CA GLN A 69 1.72 4.37 -0.09
C GLN A 69 1.99 5.58 0.82
N ILE A 70 2.14 6.76 0.23
CA ILE A 70 2.27 8.02 0.97
C ILE A 70 1.01 8.29 1.79
N LEU A 71 -0.16 8.23 1.16
CA LEU A 71 -1.41 8.56 1.81
C LEU A 71 -1.69 7.69 3.04
N ILE A 72 -1.43 6.38 2.97
CA ILE A 72 -1.84 5.44 4.02
C ILE A 72 -0.72 5.14 5.02
N TYR A 73 0.53 5.01 4.56
CA TYR A 73 1.61 4.46 5.37
C TYR A 73 2.71 5.48 5.69
N THR A 74 3.35 6.05 4.66
CA THR A 74 4.58 6.82 4.89
C THR A 74 4.31 8.30 5.23
N GLY A 75 3.20 8.86 4.74
CA GLY A 75 2.81 10.26 4.91
C GLY A 75 2.73 10.73 6.36
N PRO A 76 2.05 10.01 7.27
CA PRO A 76 1.99 10.39 8.70
C PRO A 76 3.37 10.51 9.35
N ILE A 77 4.35 9.76 8.85
CA ILE A 77 5.72 9.78 9.37
C ILE A 77 6.50 10.94 8.75
N VAL A 78 6.51 11.04 7.41
CA VAL A 78 7.38 11.99 6.71
C VAL A 78 6.86 13.43 6.76
N PHE A 79 5.54 13.63 6.87
CA PHE A 79 4.98 14.98 6.92
C PHE A 79 4.98 15.57 8.34
N LYS A 80 5.13 14.72 9.36
CA LYS A 80 5.21 15.17 10.75
C LYS A 80 6.45 16.03 10.94
N ASN A 81 6.26 17.21 11.53
CA ASN A 81 7.30 18.23 11.73
C ASN A 81 7.89 18.81 10.42
N ILE A 82 7.30 18.52 9.26
CA ILE A 82 7.67 19.12 7.97
C ILE A 82 6.59 20.09 7.50
N LEU A 83 5.33 19.66 7.53
CA LEU A 83 4.20 20.53 7.22
C LEU A 83 3.88 21.43 8.42
N ASN A 84 3.27 22.58 8.16
CA ASN A 84 2.65 23.37 9.22
C ASN A 84 1.51 22.56 9.88
N ASN A 85 1.15 22.94 11.11
CA ASN A 85 0.24 22.15 11.92
C ASN A 85 -1.13 21.95 11.25
N ASP A 86 -1.64 22.98 10.58
CA ASP A 86 -2.96 22.92 9.96
C ASP A 86 -2.97 22.04 8.71
N CYS A 87 -1.94 22.14 7.85
CA CYS A 87 -1.76 21.24 6.70
C CYS A 87 -1.55 19.79 7.15
N TYR A 88 -0.81 19.57 8.24
CA TYR A 88 -0.60 18.23 8.78
C TYR A 88 -1.90 17.64 9.34
N LYS A 89 -2.67 18.41 10.14
CA LYS A 89 -3.99 17.98 10.65
C LYS A 89 -4.96 17.68 9.51
N HIS A 90 -4.98 18.55 8.49
CA HIS A 90 -5.79 18.37 7.30
C HIS A 90 -5.42 17.10 6.54
N PHE A 91 -4.12 16.85 6.32
CA PHE A 91 -3.65 15.59 5.75
C PHE A 91 -4.02 14.38 6.62
N MET A 92 -3.86 14.47 7.94
CA MET A 92 -4.18 13.38 8.86
C MET A 92 -5.67 13.02 8.85
N ALA A 93 -6.57 14.00 8.70
CA ALA A 93 -8.00 13.72 8.54
C ALA A 93 -8.26 12.81 7.33
N LEU A 94 -7.61 13.09 6.20
CA LEU A 94 -7.71 12.24 5.01
C LEU A 94 -7.04 10.87 5.22
N ASN A 95 -5.85 10.83 5.82
CA ASN A 95 -5.13 9.58 6.11
C ASN A 95 -5.99 8.63 6.98
N ILE A 96 -6.56 9.15 8.06
CA ILE A 96 -7.36 8.37 9.01
C ILE A 96 -8.67 7.91 8.35
N ALA A 97 -9.39 8.82 7.68
CA ALA A 97 -10.61 8.47 6.97
C ALA A 97 -10.36 7.37 5.92
N MET A 98 -9.30 7.50 5.13
CA MET A 98 -8.95 6.50 4.12
C MET A 98 -8.49 5.18 4.73
N THR A 99 -7.81 5.21 5.89
CA THR A 99 -7.41 3.98 6.59
C THR A 99 -8.64 3.21 7.06
N ILE A 100 -9.65 3.89 7.59
CA ILE A 100 -10.94 3.28 7.97
C ILE A 100 -11.62 2.69 6.73
N LEU A 101 -11.79 3.49 5.67
CA LEU A 101 -12.54 3.09 4.46
C LEU A 101 -11.84 2.03 3.60
N LEU A 102 -10.55 1.76 3.84
CA LEU A 102 -9.81 0.67 3.19
C LEU A 102 -9.72 -0.59 4.05
N SER A 103 -10.19 -0.54 5.29
CA SER A 103 -10.14 -1.66 6.23
C SER A 103 -11.44 -2.46 6.21
N ASN A 104 -11.33 -3.79 6.30
CA ASN A 104 -12.47 -4.70 6.24
C ASN A 104 -13.30 -4.77 7.54
N ASN A 105 -12.76 -4.27 8.67
CA ASN A 105 -13.34 -4.49 10.00
C ASN A 105 -13.51 -3.17 10.78
N MET A 106 -13.88 -2.09 10.10
CA MET A 106 -13.95 -0.74 10.71
C MET A 106 -15.31 -0.07 10.50
N ASP A 107 -16.38 -0.85 10.32
CA ASP A 107 -17.75 -0.37 10.07
C ASP A 107 -18.24 0.58 11.18
N ASN A 108 -17.87 0.30 12.42
CA ASN A 108 -18.24 1.13 13.58
C ASN A 108 -17.65 2.55 13.53
N TYR A 109 -16.63 2.79 12.70
CA TYR A 109 -15.98 4.09 12.54
C TYR A 109 -16.42 4.82 11.26
N LEU A 110 -17.43 4.35 10.54
CA LEU A 110 -17.85 4.96 9.27
C LEU A 110 -18.38 6.38 9.45
N GLU A 111 -19.13 6.64 10.52
CA GLU A 111 -19.58 8.00 10.84
C GLU A 111 -18.38 8.92 11.15
N TYR A 112 -17.40 8.42 11.90
CA TYR A 112 -16.18 9.16 12.17
C TYR A 112 -15.39 9.46 10.88
N ALA A 113 -15.26 8.48 9.96
CA ALA A 113 -14.64 8.69 8.66
C ALA A 113 -15.39 9.73 7.82
N GLN A 114 -16.73 9.73 7.83
CA GLN A 114 -17.53 10.78 7.19
C GLN A 114 -17.21 12.16 7.75
N ASN A 115 -17.17 12.28 9.08
CA ASN A 115 -16.90 13.55 9.75
C ASN A 115 -15.50 14.07 9.43
N LEU A 116 -14.50 13.19 9.36
CA LEU A 116 -13.15 13.55 8.92
C LEU A 116 -13.10 14.04 7.47
N LEU A 117 -13.87 13.42 6.57
CA LEU A 117 -13.92 13.85 5.16
C LEU A 117 -14.68 15.18 5.02
N ASN A 118 -15.76 15.38 5.77
CA ASN A 118 -16.47 16.66 5.83
C ASN A 118 -15.55 17.77 6.36
N TYR A 119 -14.82 17.49 7.44
CA TYR A 119 -13.78 18.39 7.97
C TYR A 119 -12.73 18.71 6.90
N PHE A 120 -12.23 17.70 6.19
CA PHE A 120 -11.25 17.87 5.12
C PHE A 120 -11.78 18.79 4.01
N ILE A 121 -13.02 18.58 3.56
CA ILE A 121 -13.64 19.38 2.49
C ILE A 121 -13.85 20.82 2.95
N GLN A 122 -14.45 21.03 4.12
CA GLN A 122 -14.74 22.36 4.66
C GLN A 122 -13.47 23.19 4.90
N ASN A 123 -12.40 22.55 5.37
CA ASN A 123 -11.12 23.23 5.63
C ASN A 123 -10.20 23.33 4.41
N PHE A 124 -10.59 22.75 3.25
CA PHE A 124 -9.77 22.80 2.05
C PHE A 124 -9.62 24.24 1.53
N GLU A 125 -10.75 24.94 1.37
CA GLU A 125 -10.77 26.30 0.83
C GLU A 125 -10.02 27.31 1.72
N PRO A 126 -10.25 27.36 3.05
CA PRO A 126 -9.49 28.24 3.93
C PRO A 126 -7.97 28.00 3.90
N LEU A 127 -7.52 26.75 3.74
CA LEU A 127 -6.10 26.41 3.75
C LEU A 127 -5.41 26.65 2.40
N TYR A 128 -6.06 26.28 1.30
CA TYR A 128 -5.41 26.23 -0.02
C TYR A 128 -5.96 27.21 -1.03
N VAL A 129 -7.10 27.87 -0.76
CA VAL A 129 -7.92 28.75 -1.59
C VAL A 129 -8.96 28.07 -2.51
N ARG A 130 -10.07 28.78 -2.74
CA ARG A 130 -11.27 28.27 -3.45
C ARG A 130 -11.01 27.74 -4.85
N HIS A 131 -10.22 28.43 -5.67
CA HIS A 131 -9.99 28.02 -7.06
C HIS A 131 -9.21 26.70 -7.19
N LEU A 132 -8.56 26.24 -6.10
CA LEU A 132 -7.88 24.95 -6.04
C LEU A 132 -8.81 23.81 -5.60
N MET A 133 -10.08 24.09 -5.27
CA MET A 133 -11.09 23.08 -4.96
C MET A 133 -11.56 22.39 -6.25
N SER A 134 -11.08 21.17 -6.48
CA SER A 134 -11.48 20.38 -7.66
C SER A 134 -12.69 19.51 -7.39
N PHE A 135 -13.32 19.01 -8.46
CA PHE A 135 -14.28 17.91 -8.40
C PHE A 135 -13.84 16.76 -7.47
N ASN A 136 -12.57 16.36 -7.50
CA ASN A 136 -12.07 15.29 -6.63
C ASN A 136 -12.20 15.60 -5.13
N VAL A 137 -12.16 16.87 -4.73
CA VAL A 137 -12.30 17.28 -3.32
C VAL A 137 -13.74 17.06 -2.90
N HIS A 138 -14.69 17.54 -3.71
CA HIS A 138 -16.12 17.29 -3.46
C HIS A 138 -16.47 15.80 -3.51
N GLY A 139 -15.89 15.04 -4.44
CA GLY A 139 -16.14 13.61 -4.56
C GLY A 139 -15.79 12.80 -3.30
N LEU A 140 -14.94 13.32 -2.41
CA LEU A 140 -14.67 12.71 -1.10
C LEU A 140 -15.92 12.64 -0.19
N SER A 141 -16.94 13.48 -0.40
CA SER A 141 -18.15 13.42 0.42
C SER A 141 -18.95 12.12 0.21
N HIS A 142 -18.75 11.45 -0.94
CA HIS A 142 -19.55 10.31 -1.37
C HIS A 142 -18.88 8.94 -1.09
N ILE A 143 -17.58 8.89 -0.81
CA ILE A 143 -16.85 7.60 -0.73
C ILE A 143 -17.25 6.74 0.48
N THR A 144 -17.81 7.34 1.51
CA THR A 144 -18.42 6.61 2.64
C THR A 144 -19.70 5.88 2.23
N ASN A 145 -20.50 6.47 1.35
CA ASN A 145 -21.69 5.82 0.79
C ASN A 145 -21.28 4.68 -0.15
N ASP A 146 -20.21 4.87 -0.92
CA ASP A 146 -19.62 3.79 -1.71
C ASP A 146 -19.17 2.64 -0.81
N TYR A 147 -18.56 2.92 0.35
CA TYR A 147 -18.20 1.90 1.32
C TYR A 147 -19.44 1.15 1.84
N LYS A 148 -20.49 1.88 2.26
CA LYS A 148 -21.73 1.25 2.73
C LYS A 148 -22.35 0.31 1.69
N LYS A 149 -22.18 0.62 0.40
CA LYS A 149 -22.76 -0.15 -0.70
C LYS A 149 -21.89 -1.33 -1.16
N PHE A 150 -20.57 -1.17 -1.18
CA PHE A 150 -19.64 -2.13 -1.80
C PHE A 150 -18.59 -2.71 -0.82
N GLY A 151 -18.65 -2.30 0.44
CA GLY A 151 -17.64 -2.58 1.45
C GLY A 151 -16.34 -1.79 1.22
N PRO A 152 -15.20 -2.30 1.70
CA PRO A 152 -13.89 -1.65 1.59
C PRO A 152 -13.59 -1.11 0.19
N LEU A 153 -13.06 0.11 0.11
CA LEU A 153 -12.89 0.81 -1.18
C LEU A 153 -11.95 0.11 -2.17
N ASP A 154 -11.16 -0.87 -1.72
CA ASP A 154 -10.37 -1.72 -2.61
C ASP A 154 -11.24 -2.61 -3.51
N ASN A 155 -12.47 -2.92 -3.11
CA ASN A 155 -13.44 -3.70 -3.90
C ASN A 155 -13.89 -2.95 -5.17
N ILE A 156 -13.87 -1.63 -5.14
CA ILE A 156 -14.27 -0.75 -6.26
C ILE A 156 -13.08 0.00 -6.87
N ALA A 157 -11.86 -0.34 -6.49
CA ALA A 157 -10.68 0.35 -6.98
C ALA A 157 -10.36 -0.05 -8.42
N ALA A 158 -10.03 0.94 -9.25
CA ALA A 158 -9.66 0.73 -10.66
C ALA A 158 -8.30 0.03 -10.89
N PHE A 159 -7.49 -0.22 -9.85
CA PHE A 159 -6.13 -0.78 -10.00
C PHE A 159 -6.09 -2.13 -10.76
N PRO A 160 -6.94 -3.13 -10.45
CA PRO A 160 -6.94 -4.40 -11.18
C PRO A 160 -7.36 -4.21 -12.64
N PHE A 161 -8.32 -3.33 -12.89
CA PHE A 161 -8.82 -3.03 -14.22
C PHE A 161 -7.75 -2.37 -15.10
N GLU A 162 -7.02 -1.37 -14.62
CA GLU A 162 -5.93 -0.75 -15.38
C GLU A 162 -4.79 -1.72 -15.69
N ASN A 163 -4.44 -2.58 -14.72
CA ASN A 163 -3.45 -3.63 -14.93
C ASN A 163 -3.88 -4.61 -16.02
N TYR A 164 -5.17 -4.97 -16.06
CA TYR A 164 -5.74 -5.83 -17.08
C TYR A 164 -5.86 -5.14 -18.45
N LEU A 165 -6.24 -3.86 -18.49
CA LEU A 165 -6.29 -3.05 -19.72
C LEU A 165 -4.93 -3.00 -20.43
N LYS A 166 -3.82 -2.95 -19.69
CA LYS A 166 -2.47 -3.05 -20.28
C LYS A 166 -2.28 -4.38 -21.03
N GLN A 167 -2.81 -5.48 -20.50
CA GLN A 167 -2.74 -6.78 -21.18
C GLN A 167 -3.56 -6.78 -22.45
N LEU A 168 -4.78 -6.23 -22.41
CA LEU A 168 -5.64 -6.08 -23.58
C LEU A 168 -4.97 -5.20 -24.65
N LYS A 169 -4.36 -4.09 -24.26
CA LYS A 169 -3.64 -3.21 -25.20
C LYS A 169 -2.53 -3.93 -25.95
N ASN A 170 -1.78 -4.82 -25.29
CA ASN A 170 -0.74 -5.62 -25.94
C ASN A 170 -1.31 -6.66 -26.93
N MET A 171 -2.59 -7.02 -26.81
CA MET A 171 -3.25 -7.92 -27.76
C MET A 171 -3.63 -7.21 -29.06
N VAL A 172 -3.66 -5.89 -29.08
CA VAL A 172 -4.06 -5.06 -30.22
C VAL A 172 -2.80 -4.60 -30.95
N ARG A 173 -2.60 -5.08 -32.19
CA ARG A 173 -1.46 -4.67 -33.05
C ARG A 173 -1.85 -3.54 -34.03
N LYS A 174 -3.11 -3.49 -34.46
CA LYS A 174 -3.75 -2.40 -35.22
C LYS A 174 -5.06 -2.03 -34.53
N HIS A 175 -5.63 -0.86 -34.77
CA HIS A 175 -6.89 -0.39 -34.17
C HIS A 175 -8.12 -1.21 -34.60
N ASP A 176 -8.11 -2.53 -34.40
CA ASP A 176 -9.10 -3.47 -34.89
C ASP A 176 -9.66 -4.28 -33.70
N LYS A 177 -10.88 -3.91 -33.27
CA LYS A 177 -11.58 -4.50 -32.10
C LYS A 177 -11.78 -6.03 -32.20
N PRO A 178 -12.11 -6.63 -33.37
CA PRO A 178 -12.16 -8.08 -33.61
C PRO A 178 -10.91 -8.85 -33.16
N GLN A 179 -9.73 -8.24 -33.21
CA GLN A 179 -8.47 -8.91 -32.86
C GLN A 179 -8.43 -9.34 -31.39
N ILE A 180 -9.02 -8.57 -30.48
CA ILE A 180 -9.06 -8.89 -29.05
C ILE A 180 -9.91 -10.15 -28.83
N ILE A 181 -11.09 -10.21 -29.44
CA ILE A 181 -12.03 -11.32 -29.31
C ILE A 181 -11.38 -12.61 -29.83
N LYS A 182 -10.77 -12.55 -31.03
CA LYS A 182 -10.06 -13.71 -31.62
C LYS A 182 -8.93 -14.21 -30.70
N ARG A 183 -8.09 -13.31 -30.16
CA ARG A 183 -7.01 -13.70 -29.23
C ARG A 183 -7.49 -14.22 -27.89
N LEU A 184 -8.61 -13.72 -27.37
CA LEU A 184 -9.22 -14.26 -26.15
C LEU A 184 -9.77 -15.67 -26.40
N ASN A 185 -10.42 -15.89 -27.55
CA ASN A 185 -10.89 -17.21 -27.95
C ASN A 185 -9.72 -18.18 -28.12
N GLU A 186 -8.65 -17.81 -28.85
CA GLU A 186 -7.42 -18.62 -28.96
C GLU A 186 -6.87 -19.00 -27.58
N LYS A 187 -6.74 -18.04 -26.64
CA LYS A 187 -6.25 -18.32 -25.29
C LYS A 187 -7.14 -19.28 -24.50
N ASN A 188 -8.46 -19.17 -24.66
CA ASN A 188 -9.41 -20.06 -23.99
C ASN A 188 -9.39 -21.46 -24.62
N SER A 189 -9.25 -21.56 -25.94
CA SER A 189 -9.19 -22.82 -26.69
C SER A 189 -7.92 -23.63 -26.44
N ILE A 190 -6.77 -22.97 -26.24
CA ILE A 190 -5.48 -23.67 -26.01
C ILE A 190 -5.42 -24.30 -24.60
N GLY A 191 -6.42 -24.08 -23.74
CA GLY A 191 -6.41 -24.65 -22.39
C GLY A 191 -5.16 -24.26 -21.61
N VAL A 192 -4.53 -23.11 -21.96
CA VAL A 192 -3.41 -22.56 -21.18
C VAL A 192 -4.01 -22.25 -19.83
N LYS A 193 -3.83 -23.18 -18.88
CA LYS A 193 -4.05 -22.93 -17.46
C LYS A 193 -3.37 -21.61 -17.21
N LYS A 194 -4.15 -20.55 -16.98
CA LYS A 194 -3.59 -19.29 -16.50
C LYS A 194 -2.64 -19.71 -15.38
N PRO A 195 -1.36 -19.31 -15.38
CA PRO A 195 -0.62 -19.40 -14.13
C PRO A 195 -1.49 -18.62 -13.17
N ASN A 196 -2.16 -19.33 -12.26
CA ASN A 196 -2.88 -18.72 -11.17
C ASN A 196 -1.77 -18.04 -10.39
N ASN A 197 -1.47 -16.78 -10.70
CA ASN A 197 -0.53 -15.96 -9.95
C ASN A 197 -1.10 -15.65 -8.55
N LEU A 198 -2.30 -16.14 -8.24
CA LEU A 198 -2.67 -16.50 -6.88
C LEU A 198 -1.87 -17.75 -6.53
N ILE A 199 -0.76 -17.58 -5.81
CA ILE A 199 -0.09 -18.65 -5.07
C ILE A 199 -1.18 -19.31 -4.21
N LYS A 200 -1.83 -20.36 -4.74
CA LYS A 200 -2.85 -21.13 -4.03
C LYS A 200 -2.21 -21.99 -2.95
N TYR A 201 -0.91 -22.23 -3.05
CA TYR A 201 -0.13 -23.07 -2.17
C TYR A 201 1.09 -22.31 -1.68
N GLU A 202 1.07 -22.04 -0.39
CA GLU A 202 2.21 -22.06 0.51
C GLU A 202 3.50 -22.73 -0.04
N GLU A 203 4.50 -21.96 -0.47
CA GLU A 203 5.71 -22.46 -1.16
C GLU A 203 7.00 -22.08 -0.40
N LEU A 204 7.91 -23.05 -0.22
CA LEU A 204 9.22 -22.87 0.39
C LEU A 204 10.31 -22.84 -0.68
N LYS A 205 11.24 -21.86 -0.63
CA LYS A 205 12.35 -21.74 -1.61
C LYS A 205 13.69 -21.47 -0.95
N HIS A 206 14.73 -21.84 -1.69
CA HIS A 206 16.15 -21.66 -1.36
C HIS A 206 16.53 -22.39 -0.07
N LYS A 207 16.77 -23.69 -0.21
CA LYS A 207 17.26 -24.52 0.89
C LYS A 207 18.60 -24.00 1.40
N HIS A 208 18.84 -24.11 2.70
CA HIS A 208 20.13 -23.83 3.31
C HIS A 208 20.35 -24.65 4.58
N THR A 209 21.55 -24.53 5.14
CA THR A 209 21.99 -25.17 6.40
C THR A 209 22.44 -24.16 7.46
N ASN A 210 22.61 -22.89 7.09
CA ASN A 210 23.27 -21.87 7.92
C ASN A 210 22.29 -21.04 8.76
N GLY A 211 21.24 -21.65 9.31
CA GLY A 211 20.28 -20.97 10.18
C GLY A 211 20.20 -21.65 11.54
N PRO A 212 19.74 -20.94 12.58
CA PRO A 212 19.56 -21.52 13.90
C PRO A 212 18.56 -22.69 13.84
N LEU A 213 18.85 -23.74 14.60
CA LEU A 213 17.98 -24.92 14.77
C LEU A 213 17.74 -25.13 16.27
N LEU A 214 16.58 -25.69 16.61
CA LEU A 214 16.34 -26.20 17.96
C LEU A 214 17.18 -27.47 18.15
N GLU A 215 17.66 -27.72 19.38
CA GLU A 215 18.48 -28.88 19.71
C GLU A 215 17.76 -30.19 19.30
N ASN A 216 18.52 -31.15 18.79
CA ASN A 216 18.09 -32.50 18.36
C ASN A 216 17.20 -32.58 17.10
N ILE A 217 17.26 -31.57 16.23
CA ILE A 217 16.41 -31.50 15.05
C ILE A 217 17.24 -31.41 13.76
N SER A 218 17.33 -32.51 13.00
CA SER A 218 17.84 -32.49 11.62
C SER A 218 16.68 -32.21 10.66
N ARG A 219 16.54 -30.96 10.21
CA ARG A 219 15.43 -30.55 9.32
C ARG A 219 15.89 -29.66 8.18
N THR A 220 15.12 -29.70 7.09
CA THR A 220 15.38 -28.86 5.92
C THR A 220 15.00 -27.41 6.21
N GLN A 221 15.95 -26.49 6.02
CA GLN A 221 15.76 -25.04 6.25
C GLN A 221 15.64 -24.29 4.93
N TYR A 222 14.96 -23.14 4.93
CA TYR A 222 14.65 -22.35 3.73
C TYR A 222 14.82 -20.85 3.97
N LYS A 223 15.34 -20.12 2.97
CA LYS A 223 15.47 -18.65 3.07
C LYS A 223 14.17 -17.90 2.74
N LYS A 224 13.22 -18.51 2.00
CA LYS A 224 12.00 -17.82 1.55
C LYS A 224 10.76 -18.67 1.77
N LEU A 225 9.72 -18.04 2.30
CA LEU A 225 8.38 -18.58 2.42
C LEU A 225 7.40 -17.67 1.66
N TYR A 226 6.68 -18.24 0.71
CA TYR A 226 5.62 -17.58 -0.03
C TYR A 226 4.28 -18.06 0.53
N LEU A 227 3.47 -17.11 1.00
CA LEU A 227 2.07 -17.29 1.36
C LEU A 227 1.21 -16.60 0.30
N LYS A 228 -0.11 -16.77 0.38
CA LYS A 228 -1.07 -16.22 -0.60
C LYS A 228 -0.87 -14.73 -0.88
N ASN A 229 -0.68 -13.94 0.18
CA ASN A 229 -0.58 -12.47 0.11
C ASN A 229 0.70 -11.90 0.75
N LEU A 230 1.61 -12.76 1.23
CA LEU A 230 2.79 -12.35 1.99
C LEU A 230 4.00 -13.17 1.57
N LYS A 231 5.15 -12.54 1.52
CA LYS A 231 6.42 -13.19 1.27
C LYS A 231 7.42 -12.88 2.38
N ILE A 232 7.88 -13.93 3.04
CA ILE A 232 8.89 -13.83 4.09
C ILE A 232 10.25 -14.20 3.50
N LYS A 233 11.27 -13.38 3.76
CA LYS A 233 12.66 -13.66 3.39
C LYS A 233 13.56 -13.50 4.60
N VAL A 234 14.13 -14.62 5.05
CA VAL A 234 15.09 -14.66 6.16
C VAL A 234 16.33 -13.83 5.80
N GLY A 235 16.80 -13.02 6.75
CA GLY A 235 17.94 -12.12 6.58
C GLY A 235 17.66 -10.85 5.76
N SER A 236 16.44 -10.68 5.23
CA SER A 236 16.03 -9.42 4.59
C SER A 236 15.73 -8.36 5.65
N LYS A 237 16.31 -7.17 5.52
CA LYS A 237 16.03 -6.03 6.42
C LYS A 237 14.55 -5.58 6.41
N THR A 238 13.80 -5.89 5.35
CA THR A 238 12.40 -5.46 5.20
C THR A 238 11.39 -6.59 5.26
N ASP A 239 11.79 -7.80 4.84
CA ASP A 239 10.85 -8.89 4.55
C ASP A 239 10.96 -10.05 5.57
N SER A 240 11.71 -9.88 6.65
CA SER A 240 11.88 -10.89 7.71
C SER A 240 11.01 -10.63 8.94
N TYR A 241 10.00 -9.78 8.85
CA TYR A 241 9.19 -9.36 10.00
C TYR A 241 7.72 -9.72 9.77
N ILE A 242 7.06 -10.20 10.82
CA ILE A 242 5.64 -10.52 10.83
C ILE A 242 4.96 -9.90 12.05
N LEU A 243 3.66 -9.61 11.90
CA LEU A 243 2.79 -9.24 13.02
C LEU A 243 1.92 -10.45 13.36
N ASN A 244 1.99 -10.95 14.60
CA ASN A 244 1.16 -12.05 15.04
C ASN A 244 -0.24 -11.58 15.49
N LYS A 245 -1.15 -12.52 15.78
CA LYS A 245 -2.50 -12.22 16.29
C LYS A 245 -2.52 -11.48 17.64
N SER A 246 -1.41 -11.56 18.38
CA SER A 246 -1.20 -10.87 19.66
C SER A 246 -0.62 -9.45 19.50
N ASN A 247 -0.56 -8.92 18.27
CA ASN A 247 0.06 -7.63 17.92
C ASN A 247 1.55 -7.53 18.30
N GLU A 248 2.27 -8.63 18.24
CA GLU A 248 3.72 -8.67 18.44
C GLU A 248 4.44 -8.69 17.09
N ILE A 249 5.45 -7.83 16.97
CA ILE A 249 6.37 -7.81 15.84
C ILE A 249 7.46 -8.83 16.12
N ILE A 250 7.58 -9.78 15.21
CA ILE A 250 8.47 -10.93 15.33
C ILE A 250 9.40 -10.96 14.12
N LYS A 251 10.68 -11.21 14.36
CA LYS A 251 11.66 -11.51 13.32
C LYS A 251 11.63 -12.99 13.00
N VAL A 252 11.62 -13.30 11.71
CA VAL A 252 11.79 -14.67 11.23
C VAL A 252 13.29 -14.89 10.99
N GLU A 253 13.93 -15.56 11.95
CA GLU A 253 15.36 -15.91 11.90
C GLU A 253 15.60 -17.16 11.03
N ASN A 254 14.63 -18.09 11.00
CA ASN A 254 14.74 -19.26 10.16
C ASN A 254 13.37 -19.85 9.80
N ILE A 255 13.31 -20.57 8.67
CA ILE A 255 12.11 -21.27 8.21
C ILE A 255 12.47 -22.75 8.08
N VAL A 256 11.75 -23.61 8.80
CA VAL A 256 12.06 -25.04 8.87
C VAL A 256 10.82 -25.87 8.48
N ASN A 257 11.01 -26.92 7.69
CA ASN A 257 9.95 -27.85 7.34
C ASN A 257 9.88 -29.01 8.36
N LEU A 258 8.71 -29.22 8.97
CA LEU A 258 8.42 -30.38 9.82
C LEU A 258 7.88 -31.50 8.94
N HIS A 259 8.60 -32.62 8.82
CA HIS A 259 8.27 -33.69 7.87
C HIS A 259 7.07 -34.60 8.27
N GLU A 260 6.30 -34.29 9.31
CA GLU A 260 5.25 -35.21 9.80
C GLU A 260 3.82 -34.87 9.40
N THR A 261 3.56 -33.66 8.89
CA THR A 261 2.28 -33.37 8.23
C THR A 261 2.52 -32.35 7.12
N ASN A 262 1.97 -32.59 5.93
CA ASN A 262 2.09 -31.72 4.74
C ASN A 262 1.58 -30.26 4.93
N ASN A 263 1.23 -29.84 6.15
CA ASN A 263 0.57 -28.58 6.43
C ASN A 263 1.12 -27.79 7.64
N ILE A 264 2.08 -28.30 8.43
CA ILE A 264 2.57 -27.56 9.61
C ILE A 264 4.00 -27.03 9.39
N LYS A 265 4.09 -25.72 9.21
CA LYS A 265 5.37 -24.97 9.09
C LYS A 265 5.78 -24.46 10.46
N GLN A 266 6.98 -24.82 10.91
CA GLN A 266 7.57 -24.19 12.09
C GLN A 266 8.44 -23.02 11.63
N LEU A 267 8.04 -21.82 12.02
CA LEU A 267 8.89 -20.65 11.92
C LEU A 267 9.70 -20.56 13.21
N LEU A 268 11.02 -20.43 13.09
CA LEU A 268 11.85 -20.04 14.21
C LEU A 268 11.81 -18.52 14.28
N LEU A 269 11.25 -18.07 15.39
CA LEU A 269 10.76 -16.73 15.58
C LEU A 269 11.51 -16.10 16.75
N GLU A 270 12.16 -14.97 16.49
CA GLU A 270 12.70 -14.13 17.54
C GLU A 270 11.71 -13.00 17.81
N LYS A 271 11.22 -12.92 19.04
CA LYS A 271 10.31 -11.85 19.45
C LYS A 271 11.10 -10.54 19.60
N ILE A 272 10.71 -9.52 18.84
CA ILE A 272 11.39 -8.21 18.90
C ILE A 272 10.61 -7.25 19.79
N LEU A 273 9.31 -7.10 19.54
CA LEU A 273 8.55 -5.98 20.11
C LEU A 273 7.07 -6.33 20.27
N LYS A 274 6.44 -5.82 21.31
CA LYS A 274 4.98 -5.94 21.52
C LYS A 274 4.34 -4.58 21.30
N LEU A 275 3.46 -4.46 20.30
CA LEU A 275 2.71 -3.22 20.08
C LEU A 275 1.59 -3.13 21.13
N LYS A 276 1.60 -2.06 21.93
CA LYS A 276 0.44 -1.74 22.78
C LYS A 276 -0.71 -1.32 21.87
N LYS A 277 -1.92 -1.84 22.12
CA LYS A 277 -3.14 -1.31 21.51
C LYS A 277 -3.24 0.18 21.88
N ILE A 278 -3.07 1.06 20.90
CA ILE A 278 -3.47 2.47 21.03
C ILE A 278 -4.93 2.52 20.60
N CYS A 279 -5.80 2.02 21.48
CA CYS A 279 -7.24 2.20 21.41
C CYS A 279 -7.73 2.39 22.84
N LYS A 280 -7.91 3.66 23.23
CA LYS A 280 -9.01 4.14 24.04
C LYS A 280 -9.57 5.34 23.32
#